data_AF-A0A2J0LAT7-F1
#
_entry.id   AF-A0A2J0LAT7-F1
#
_cell.length_a   1.000
_cell.length_b   1.000
_cell.length_c   1.000
_cell.angle_alpha   90.00
_cell.angle_beta   90.00
_cell.angle_gamma   90.00
#
_symmetry.space_group_name_H-M   'P 1'
#
loop_
_entity.id
_entity.type
_entity.pdbx_description
1 polymer ?
#
loop_
_entity_poly.entity_id
_entity_poly.type
_entity_poly.pdbx_seq_one_letter_code
_entity_poly.pdbx_strand_id
1 'polypeptide(L)'
;EQGRFAYNPAEEDIHSQIQSDLKKLIGAAADKLHAARSRNDLIALDMKLYCRDHIVQIGGLLEILQEAIVDCAQKYQSVIIPAYTHLQAAQLISAAHHLLAYVEMIERDKSRLIDCAMRLDQMPLGSCALSGTSLPIDRGFVAKELGFSSVTRNSMDSVSDRDFIIELLADLAIVAMHFSRIAEDMILWASS
;
A
#
# COMPACT_ATOMS: atom_id res chain seq x y z
N GLU A 1 20.07 2.91 1.09
CA GLU A 1 20.25 3.04 -0.36
C GLU A 1 21.48 3.91 -0.68
N GLN A 2 22.64 3.34 -1.00
CA GLN A 2 23.82 4.15 -1.37
C GLN A 2 23.84 4.55 -2.85
N GLY A 3 22.75 4.31 -3.59
CA GLY A 3 22.61 4.66 -5.02
C GLY A 3 23.62 3.96 -5.96
N ARG A 4 24.27 2.89 -5.52
CA ARG A 4 25.36 2.23 -6.26
C ARG A 4 24.90 1.25 -7.34
N PHE A 5 23.61 0.91 -7.37
CA PHE A 5 23.04 0.05 -8.39
C PHE A 5 22.81 0.87 -9.66
N ALA A 6 23.57 0.58 -10.71
CA ALA A 6 23.46 1.27 -11.99
C ALA A 6 22.43 0.55 -12.85
N TYR A 7 21.24 1.15 -13.04
CA TYR A 7 20.22 0.60 -13.93
C TYR A 7 20.74 0.47 -15.37
N ASN A 8 20.49 -0.68 -16.00
CA ASN A 8 20.89 -0.96 -17.37
C ASN A 8 19.65 -1.00 -18.28
N PRO A 9 19.44 0.02 -19.15
CA PRO A 9 18.28 0.05 -20.05
C PRO A 9 18.22 -1.09 -21.08
N ALA A 10 19.30 -1.86 -21.25
CA ALA A 10 19.32 -3.01 -22.14
C ALA A 10 18.72 -4.28 -21.50
N GLU A 11 18.51 -4.30 -20.18
CA GLU A 11 17.83 -5.40 -19.49
C GLU A 11 16.30 -5.19 -19.58
N GLU A 12 15.56 -6.29 -19.78
CA GLU A 12 14.10 -6.26 -19.99
C GLU A 12 13.34 -5.70 -18.78
N ASP A 13 13.71 -6.16 -17.59
CA ASP A 13 13.08 -5.82 -16.32
C ASP A 13 14.10 -5.84 -15.18
N ILE A 14 13.68 -5.36 -14.00
CA ILE A 14 14.53 -5.32 -12.80
C ILE A 14 15.01 -6.72 -12.40
N HIS A 15 14.18 -7.74 -12.61
CA HIS A 15 14.51 -9.10 -12.24
C HIS A 15 15.61 -9.70 -13.11
N SER A 16 15.59 -9.41 -14.40
CA SER A 16 16.61 -9.83 -15.38
C SER A 16 17.91 -9.12 -15.09
N GLN A 17 17.86 -7.82 -14.76
CA GLN A 17 19.04 -7.09 -14.32
C GLN A 17 19.64 -7.69 -13.03
N ILE A 18 18.83 -7.96 -12.00
CA ILE A 18 19.31 -8.58 -10.75
C ILE A 18 19.95 -9.95 -11.02
N GLN A 19 19.34 -10.77 -11.89
CA GLN A 19 19.88 -12.07 -12.27
C GLN A 19 21.22 -11.94 -13.02
N SER A 20 21.31 -11.01 -13.98
CA SER A 20 22.51 -10.69 -14.75
C SER A 20 23.65 -10.23 -13.84
N ASP A 21 23.36 -9.31 -12.93
CA ASP A 21 24.35 -8.79 -11.97
C ASP A 21 24.79 -9.86 -10.97
N LEU A 22 23.87 -10.69 -10.46
CA LEU A 22 24.23 -11.82 -9.60
C LEU A 22 25.13 -12.81 -10.36
N LYS A 23 24.85 -13.10 -11.63
CA LYS A 23 25.67 -13.98 -12.46
C LYS A 23 27.07 -13.42 -12.70
N LYS A 24 27.23 -12.10 -12.84
CA LYS A 24 28.56 -11.46 -12.89
C LYS A 24 29.35 -11.65 -11.59
N LEU A 25 28.65 -11.69 -10.45
CA LEU A 25 29.26 -11.82 -9.13
C LEU A 25 29.66 -13.25 -8.76
N ILE A 26 28.80 -14.23 -9.04
CA ILE A 26 28.98 -15.62 -8.56
C ILE A 26 29.02 -16.68 -9.68
N GLY A 27 28.99 -16.25 -10.94
CA GLY A 27 29.04 -17.12 -12.11
C GLY A 27 27.79 -18.00 -12.27
N ALA A 28 27.98 -19.20 -12.83
CA ALA A 28 26.89 -20.13 -13.17
C ALA A 28 26.06 -20.61 -11.96
N ALA A 29 26.55 -20.44 -10.72
CA ALA A 29 25.77 -20.73 -9.53
C ALA A 29 24.49 -19.87 -9.44
N ALA A 30 24.50 -18.65 -9.99
CA ALA A 30 23.34 -17.76 -10.02
C ALA A 30 22.14 -18.36 -10.77
N ASP A 31 22.38 -19.18 -11.81
CA ASP A 31 21.31 -19.77 -12.62
C ASP A 31 20.44 -20.73 -11.80
N LYS A 32 21.00 -21.31 -10.72
CA LYS A 32 20.27 -22.21 -9.81
C LYS A 32 19.25 -21.46 -8.94
N LEU A 33 19.40 -20.14 -8.78
CA LEU A 33 18.47 -19.33 -7.99
C LEU A 33 17.05 -19.43 -8.58
N HIS A 34 16.91 -19.48 -9.91
CA HIS A 34 15.60 -19.54 -10.57
C HIS A 34 14.93 -20.91 -10.54
N ALA A 35 15.57 -21.94 -9.99
CA ALA A 35 14.94 -23.26 -9.84
C ALA A 35 13.64 -23.14 -9.02
N ALA A 36 12.58 -23.80 -9.51
CA ALA A 36 11.24 -23.76 -8.92
C ALA A 36 10.61 -22.35 -8.82
N ARG A 37 11.00 -21.42 -9.70
CA ARG A 37 10.40 -20.09 -9.80
C ARG A 37 10.08 -19.73 -11.25
N SER A 38 9.08 -18.90 -11.44
CA SER A 38 8.79 -18.22 -12.69
C SER A 38 8.90 -16.71 -12.50
N ARG A 39 8.93 -15.96 -13.60
CA ARG A 39 8.73 -14.51 -13.53
C ARG A 39 7.31 -14.18 -13.03
N ASN A 40 6.32 -15.02 -13.33
CA ASN A 40 4.91 -14.77 -12.99
C ASN A 40 4.66 -14.72 -11.47
N ASP A 41 5.06 -15.75 -10.74
CA ASP A 41 4.87 -15.81 -9.29
C ASP A 41 5.83 -14.90 -8.54
N LEU A 42 7.00 -14.60 -9.12
CA LEU A 42 7.92 -13.61 -8.59
C LEU A 42 7.36 -12.18 -8.67
N ILE A 43 6.80 -11.78 -9.82
CA ILE A 43 6.15 -10.46 -9.95
C ILE A 43 4.95 -10.35 -8.99
N ALA A 44 4.14 -11.40 -8.88
CA ALA A 44 3.01 -11.41 -7.94
C ALA A 44 3.49 -11.22 -6.49
N LEU A 45 4.58 -11.90 -6.09
CA LEU A 45 5.20 -11.74 -4.78
C LEU A 45 5.68 -10.30 -4.57
N ASP A 46 6.46 -9.77 -5.50
CA ASP A 46 7.07 -8.46 -5.37
C ASP A 46 6.01 -7.36 -5.28
N MET A 47 4.94 -7.46 -6.06
CA MET A 47 3.81 -6.52 -5.99
C MET A 47 3.08 -6.59 -4.64
N LYS A 48 2.85 -7.79 -4.09
CA LYS A 48 2.23 -7.91 -2.75
C LYS A 48 3.14 -7.33 -1.66
N LEU A 49 4.44 -7.61 -1.70
CA LEU A 49 5.41 -7.03 -0.76
C LEU A 49 5.45 -5.51 -0.87
N TYR A 50 5.53 -4.97 -2.08
CA TYR A 50 5.52 -3.54 -2.35
C TYR A 50 4.25 -2.86 -1.83
N CYS A 51 3.07 -3.42 -2.15
CA CYS A 51 1.80 -2.90 -1.65
C CYS A 51 1.72 -2.96 -0.12
N ARG A 52 2.16 -4.06 0.50
CA ARG A 52 2.17 -4.20 1.97
C ARG A 52 3.01 -3.13 2.65
N ASP A 53 4.22 -2.91 2.14
CA ASP A 53 5.14 -1.91 2.70
C ASP A 53 4.57 -0.49 2.55
N HIS A 54 3.98 -0.18 1.39
CA HIS A 54 3.38 1.12 1.15
C HIS A 54 2.08 1.35 1.93
N ILE A 55 1.28 0.31 2.18
CA ILE A 55 0.11 0.40 3.07
C ILE A 55 0.55 0.83 4.47
N VAL A 56 1.61 0.22 5.02
CA VAL A 56 2.14 0.59 6.34
C VAL A 56 2.63 2.04 6.36
N GLN A 57 3.38 2.45 5.33
CA GLN A 57 3.88 3.82 5.22
C GLN A 57 2.74 4.84 5.13
N ILE A 58 1.77 4.60 4.26
CA ILE A 58 0.62 5.50 4.06
C ILE A 58 -0.23 5.55 5.33
N GLY A 59 -0.48 4.40 5.97
CA GLY A 59 -1.19 4.34 7.26
C GLY A 59 -0.52 5.20 8.33
N GLY A 60 0.81 5.13 8.46
CA GLY A 60 1.57 5.97 9.39
C GLY A 60 1.50 7.47 9.04
N LEU A 61 1.51 7.84 7.76
CA LEU A 61 1.33 9.23 7.34
C LEU A 61 -0.08 9.75 7.64
N LEU A 62 -1.10 8.91 7.47
CA LEU A 62 -2.48 9.25 7.83
C LEU A 62 -2.65 9.42 9.35
N GLU A 63 -1.96 8.60 10.15
CA GLU A 63 -1.94 8.73 11.61
C GLU A 63 -1.31 10.06 12.05
N ILE A 64 -0.15 10.43 11.50
CA ILE A 64 0.50 11.72 11.76
C ILE A 64 -0.43 12.90 11.41
N LEU A 65 -1.13 12.83 10.26
CA LEU A 65 -2.09 13.85 9.87
C LEU A 65 -3.26 13.93 10.86
N GLN A 66 -3.77 12.78 11.30
CA GLN A 66 -4.88 12.70 12.24
C GLN A 66 -4.51 13.32 13.59
N GLU A 67 -3.33 13.01 14.12
CA GLU A 67 -2.79 13.62 15.35
C GLU A 67 -2.68 15.14 15.22
N ALA A 68 -2.15 15.65 14.11
CA ALA A 68 -2.05 17.09 13.87
C ALA A 68 -3.42 17.79 13.82
N ILE A 69 -4.45 17.13 13.28
CA ILE A 69 -5.82 17.65 13.27
C ILE A 69 -6.40 17.65 14.69
N VAL A 70 -6.15 16.62 15.50
CA VAL A 70 -6.59 16.54 16.90
C VAL A 70 -5.94 17.66 17.73
N ASP A 71 -4.63 17.88 17.59
CA ASP A 71 -3.92 18.97 18.26
C ASP A 71 -4.52 20.35 17.90
N CYS A 72 -4.84 20.54 16.62
CA CYS A 72 -5.50 21.75 16.13
C CYS A 72 -6.91 21.90 16.73
N ALA A 73 -7.70 20.83 16.78
CA ALA A 73 -9.02 20.81 17.38
C ALA A 73 -8.96 21.16 18.88
N GLN A 74 -7.98 20.63 19.61
CA GLN A 74 -7.77 20.94 21.02
C GLN A 74 -7.40 22.42 21.21
N LYS A 75 -6.51 22.97 20.38
CA LYS A 75 -6.12 24.39 20.43
C LYS A 75 -7.29 25.35 20.21
N TYR A 76 -8.22 24.99 19.33
CA TYR A 76 -9.34 25.86 18.94
C TYR A 76 -10.70 25.38 19.48
N GLN A 77 -10.71 24.62 20.59
CA GLN A 77 -11.92 24.03 21.15
C GLN A 77 -13.04 25.03 21.47
N SER A 78 -12.68 26.23 21.94
CA SER A 78 -13.63 27.30 22.30
C SER A 78 -14.00 28.21 21.13
N VAL A 79 -13.39 28.04 19.95
CA VAL A 79 -13.69 28.86 18.78
C VAL A 79 -15.00 28.39 18.16
N ILE A 80 -15.93 29.32 17.95
CA ILE A 80 -17.21 29.07 17.30
C ILE A 80 -17.12 29.53 15.85
N ILE A 81 -17.54 28.66 14.92
CA ILE A 81 -17.58 28.93 13.49
C ILE A 81 -18.98 28.67 12.92
N PRO A 82 -19.37 29.33 11.82
CA PRO A 82 -20.56 28.92 11.07
C PRO A 82 -20.35 27.56 10.41
N ALA A 83 -21.32 26.66 10.59
CA ALA A 83 -21.47 25.45 9.82
C ALA A 83 -22.37 25.74 8.61
N TYR A 84 -22.04 25.15 7.46
CA TYR A 84 -22.69 25.44 6.19
C TYR A 84 -23.52 24.26 5.68
N THR A 85 -24.69 24.55 5.13
CA THR A 85 -25.43 23.64 4.24
C THR A 85 -25.75 24.39 2.96
N HIS A 86 -25.53 23.77 1.80
CA HIS A 86 -25.62 24.45 0.50
C HIS A 86 -24.77 25.76 0.43
N LEU A 87 -23.61 25.77 1.10
CA LEU A 87 -22.75 26.95 1.26
C LEU A 87 -23.44 28.18 1.90
N GLN A 88 -24.55 27.96 2.61
CA GLN A 88 -25.23 28.97 3.42
C GLN A 88 -25.03 28.66 4.90
N ALA A 89 -24.79 29.69 5.71
CA ALA A 89 -24.64 29.53 7.15
C ALA A 89 -25.94 28.96 7.74
N ALA A 90 -25.84 27.77 8.33
CA ALA A 90 -26.98 27.05 8.88
C ALA A 90 -27.03 27.15 10.40
N GLN A 91 -25.93 26.83 11.07
CA GLN A 91 -25.83 26.77 12.53
C GLN A 91 -24.43 27.16 13.00
N LEU A 92 -24.28 27.44 14.28
CA LEU A 92 -22.97 27.65 14.91
C LEU A 92 -22.48 26.34 15.52
N ILE A 93 -21.23 25.99 15.26
CA ILE A 93 -20.55 24.82 15.82
C ILE A 93 -19.19 25.23 16.37
N SER A 94 -18.56 24.38 17.19
CA SER A 94 -17.16 24.59 17.54
C SER A 94 -16.26 24.23 16.35
N ALA A 95 -15.16 24.96 16.17
CA ALA A 95 -14.14 24.65 15.17
C ALA A 95 -13.59 23.23 15.37
N ALA A 96 -13.43 22.81 16.63
CA ALA A 96 -13.06 21.44 16.97
C ALA A 96 -14.04 20.40 16.43
N HIS A 97 -15.36 20.64 16.48
CA HIS A 97 -16.33 19.69 15.94
C HIS A 97 -16.17 19.49 14.43
N HIS A 98 -15.89 20.56 13.68
CA HIS A 98 -15.63 20.47 12.24
C HIS A 98 -14.33 19.72 11.95
N LEU A 99 -13.24 20.03 12.67
CA LEU A 99 -11.93 19.38 12.50
C LEU A 99 -12.00 17.88 12.82
N LEU A 100 -12.71 17.51 13.88
CA LEU A 100 -12.89 16.10 14.26
C LEU A 100 -13.73 15.32 13.23
N ALA A 101 -14.53 15.97 12.40
CA ALA A 101 -15.17 15.29 11.27
C ALA A 101 -14.15 14.76 10.25
N TYR A 102 -13.00 15.44 10.07
CA TYR A 102 -11.91 14.94 9.21
C TYR A 102 -11.17 13.76 9.85
N VAL A 103 -11.02 13.77 11.19
CA VAL A 103 -10.44 12.64 11.95
C VAL A 103 -11.23 11.37 11.69
N GLU A 104 -12.57 11.45 11.74
CA GLU A 104 -13.47 10.33 11.44
C GLU A 104 -13.35 9.84 9.99
N MET A 105 -13.12 10.74 9.03
CA MET A 105 -12.88 10.37 7.62
C MET A 105 -11.59 9.57 7.49
N ILE A 106 -10.49 10.10 8.03
CA ILE A 106 -9.16 9.48 7.99
C ILE A 106 -9.15 8.14 8.75
N GLU A 107 -9.88 8.02 9.86
CA GLU A 107 -9.97 6.76 10.61
C GLU A 107 -10.54 5.62 9.75
N ARG A 108 -11.63 5.89 9.02
CA ARG A 108 -12.21 4.91 8.09
C ARG A 108 -11.26 4.60 6.94
N ASP A 109 -10.43 5.54 6.52
CA ASP A 109 -9.46 5.29 5.46
C ASP A 109 -8.33 4.37 5.94
N LYS A 110 -7.80 4.60 7.14
CA LYS A 110 -6.85 3.67 7.78
C LYS A 110 -7.45 2.27 7.94
N SER A 111 -8.72 2.16 8.35
CA SER A 111 -9.36 0.85 8.51
C SER A 111 -9.43 0.07 7.19
N ARG A 112 -9.69 0.75 6.06
CA ARG A 112 -9.67 0.13 4.73
C ARG A 112 -8.28 -0.39 4.36
N LEU A 113 -7.25 0.42 4.59
CA LEU A 113 -5.87 0.01 4.35
C LEU A 113 -5.47 -1.23 5.18
N ILE A 114 -5.91 -1.30 6.44
CA ILE A 114 -5.70 -2.48 7.30
C ILE A 114 -6.39 -3.71 6.71
N ASP A 115 -7.65 -3.59 6.32
CA ASP A 115 -8.41 -4.69 5.72
C ASP A 115 -7.79 -5.16 4.40
N CYS A 116 -7.27 -4.23 3.58
CA CYS A 116 -6.54 -4.53 2.35
C CYS A 116 -5.24 -5.30 2.62
N ALA A 117 -4.48 -4.86 3.63
CA ALA A 117 -3.27 -5.57 4.06
C ALA A 117 -3.57 -7.00 4.51
N MET A 118 -4.69 -7.23 5.19
CA MET A 118 -5.09 -8.58 5.61
C MET A 118 -5.43 -9.50 4.42
N ARG A 119 -6.05 -8.96 3.36
CA ARG A 119 -6.41 -9.75 2.16
C ARG A 119 -5.20 -10.09 1.30
N LEU A 120 -4.24 -9.17 1.16
CA LEU A 120 -3.02 -9.42 0.38
C LEU A 120 -1.99 -10.30 1.11
N ASP A 121 -2.19 -10.61 2.39
CA ASP A 121 -1.27 -11.37 3.25
C ASP A 121 -1.26 -12.90 2.98
N GLN A 122 -1.08 -13.25 1.70
CA GLN A 122 -0.92 -14.63 1.24
C GLN A 122 0.22 -14.71 0.23
N MET A 123 1.18 -15.58 0.51
CA MET A 123 2.42 -15.71 -0.27
C MET A 123 2.19 -16.48 -1.59
N PRO A 124 2.48 -15.88 -2.77
CA PRO A 124 2.19 -16.50 -4.06
C PRO A 124 3.33 -17.37 -4.62
N LEU A 125 4.58 -17.17 -4.17
CA LEU A 125 5.77 -17.87 -4.66
C LEU A 125 5.65 -19.40 -4.51
N GLY A 126 6.18 -20.10 -5.51
CA GLY A 126 6.03 -21.56 -5.65
C GLY A 126 4.85 -21.96 -6.55
N SER A 127 4.07 -20.98 -7.03
CA SER A 127 3.08 -21.17 -8.10
C SER A 127 3.74 -21.34 -9.48
N CYS A 128 5.02 -20.98 -9.59
CA CYS A 128 5.80 -21.01 -10.82
C CYS A 128 5.04 -20.32 -11.96
N ALA A 129 5.03 -20.90 -13.17
CA ALA A 129 4.38 -20.26 -14.30
C ALA A 129 2.85 -20.19 -14.12
N LEU A 130 2.23 -21.25 -13.61
CA LEU A 130 0.78 -21.36 -13.39
C LEU A 130 0.34 -22.66 -12.67
N SER A 131 1.18 -23.71 -12.62
CA SER A 131 0.82 -25.04 -12.11
C SER A 131 1.70 -25.56 -10.97
N GLY A 132 2.51 -24.68 -10.36
CA GLY A 132 3.49 -25.07 -9.35
C GLY A 132 4.70 -25.79 -9.93
N THR A 133 5.33 -26.65 -9.12
CA THR A 133 6.54 -27.40 -9.49
C THR A 133 6.50 -28.83 -8.96
N SER A 134 7.22 -29.74 -9.62
CA SER A 134 7.50 -31.10 -9.14
C SER A 134 8.70 -31.16 -8.18
N LEU A 135 9.46 -30.07 -8.05
CA LEU A 135 10.55 -29.97 -7.09
C LEU A 135 9.99 -29.90 -5.67
N PRO A 136 10.60 -30.57 -4.68
CA PRO A 136 10.10 -30.63 -3.30
C PRO A 136 10.39 -29.32 -2.55
N ILE A 137 9.73 -28.23 -2.94
CA ILE A 137 9.85 -26.92 -2.28
C ILE A 137 8.98 -26.83 -1.03
N ASP A 138 9.43 -26.05 -0.05
CA ASP A 138 8.65 -25.71 1.14
C ASP A 138 8.14 -24.27 1.04
N ARG A 139 6.88 -24.12 0.58
CA ARG A 139 6.23 -22.80 0.50
C ARG A 139 5.93 -22.21 1.88
N GLY A 140 5.69 -23.06 2.90
CA GLY A 140 5.40 -22.61 4.26
C GLY A 140 6.62 -21.95 4.90
N PHE A 141 7.80 -22.56 4.70
CA PHE A 141 9.08 -21.97 5.08
C PHE A 141 9.27 -20.58 4.45
N VAL A 142 9.11 -20.47 3.13
CA VAL A 142 9.30 -19.19 2.42
C VAL A 142 8.29 -18.13 2.86
N ALA A 143 7.02 -18.51 3.07
CA ALA A 143 6.00 -17.58 3.57
C ALA A 143 6.40 -16.99 4.92
N LYS A 144 6.90 -17.83 5.83
CA LYS A 144 7.38 -17.39 7.15
C LYS A 144 8.58 -16.44 7.03
N GLU A 145 9.58 -16.78 6.21
CA GLU A 145 10.78 -15.94 6.02
C GLU A 145 10.43 -14.56 5.41
N LEU A 146 9.39 -14.50 4.58
CA LEU A 146 8.90 -13.26 3.96
C LEU A 146 7.80 -12.55 4.79
N GLY A 147 7.47 -13.09 5.97
CA GLY A 147 6.50 -12.51 6.90
C GLY A 147 5.05 -12.55 6.42
N PHE A 148 4.66 -13.54 5.60
CA PHE A 148 3.27 -13.78 5.24
C PHE A 148 2.60 -14.76 6.22
N SER A 149 1.32 -14.55 6.54
CA SER A 149 0.59 -15.47 7.44
C SER A 149 0.24 -16.81 6.81
N SER A 150 0.16 -16.88 5.47
CA SER A 150 -0.21 -18.10 4.77
C SER A 150 0.30 -18.14 3.32
N VAL A 151 0.12 -19.28 2.66
CA VAL A 151 0.39 -19.44 1.22
C VAL A 151 -0.91 -19.38 0.45
N THR A 152 -0.86 -18.86 -0.78
CA THR A 152 -2.00 -18.93 -1.68
C THR A 152 -2.35 -20.39 -2.03
N ARG A 153 -3.64 -20.67 -2.18
CA ARG A 153 -4.16 -22.05 -2.32
C ARG A 153 -4.24 -22.55 -3.76
N ASN A 154 -4.24 -21.66 -4.75
CA ASN A 154 -4.37 -22.01 -6.16
C ASN A 154 -3.31 -21.29 -6.99
N SER A 155 -2.51 -22.03 -7.75
CA SER A 155 -1.37 -21.47 -8.50
C SER A 155 -1.78 -20.63 -9.71
N MET A 156 -2.91 -20.93 -10.35
CA MET A 156 -3.42 -20.13 -11.48
C MET A 156 -3.92 -18.78 -11.00
N ASP A 157 -4.71 -18.79 -9.92
CA ASP A 157 -5.17 -17.59 -9.24
C ASP A 157 -3.97 -16.72 -8.83
N SER A 158 -3.01 -17.28 -8.11
CA SER A 158 -1.83 -16.59 -7.56
C SER A 158 -0.95 -15.85 -8.57
N VAL A 159 -0.94 -16.26 -9.83
CA VAL A 159 -0.14 -15.59 -10.87
C VAL A 159 -0.96 -14.55 -11.63
N SER A 160 -2.28 -14.68 -11.61
CA SER A 160 -3.23 -13.83 -12.32
C SER A 160 -3.90 -12.76 -11.44
N ASP A 161 -3.87 -12.92 -10.12
CA ASP A 161 -4.57 -12.06 -9.16
C ASP A 161 -4.04 -10.62 -9.16
N ARG A 162 -4.95 -9.65 -9.33
CA ARG A 162 -4.64 -8.21 -9.24
C ARG A 162 -5.70 -7.47 -8.44
N ASP A 163 -6.55 -8.20 -7.73
CA ASP A 163 -7.62 -7.67 -6.90
C ASP A 163 -7.09 -6.76 -5.79
N PHE A 164 -6.01 -7.14 -5.10
CA PHE A 164 -5.39 -6.34 -4.05
C PHE A 164 -4.86 -4.99 -4.56
N ILE A 165 -4.42 -4.91 -5.82
CA ILE A 165 -3.99 -3.64 -6.44
C ILE A 165 -5.21 -2.77 -6.71
N ILE A 166 -6.27 -3.34 -7.28
CA ILE A 166 -7.51 -2.62 -7.57
C ILE A 166 -8.13 -2.09 -6.28
N GLU A 167 -8.15 -2.93 -5.24
CA GLU A 167 -8.65 -2.58 -3.92
C GLU A 167 -7.84 -1.45 -3.28
N LEU A 168 -6.51 -1.56 -3.25
CA LEU A 168 -5.65 -0.49 -2.75
C LEU A 168 -5.85 0.81 -3.52
N LEU A 169 -5.97 0.76 -4.85
CA LEU A 169 -6.25 1.96 -5.66
C LEU A 169 -7.62 2.57 -5.34
N ALA A 170 -8.64 1.74 -5.07
CA ALA A 170 -9.95 2.21 -4.64
C ALA A 170 -9.88 2.89 -3.26
N ASP A 171 -9.15 2.31 -2.31
CA ASP A 171 -8.95 2.89 -0.99
C ASP A 171 -8.22 4.25 -1.07
N LEU A 172 -7.18 4.34 -1.89
CA LEU A 172 -6.45 5.59 -2.13
C LEU A 172 -7.31 6.65 -2.83
N ALA A 173 -8.22 6.25 -3.73
CA ALA A 173 -9.17 7.17 -4.35
C ALA A 173 -10.16 7.75 -3.32
N ILE A 174 -10.57 6.95 -2.33
CA ILE A 174 -11.42 7.41 -1.22
C ILE A 174 -10.66 8.40 -0.32
N VAL A 175 -9.39 8.11 0.01
CA VAL A 175 -8.51 9.04 0.73
C VAL A 175 -8.42 10.37 -0.02
N ALA A 176 -8.15 10.33 -1.32
CA ALA A 176 -8.04 11.53 -2.15
C ALA A 176 -9.35 12.34 -2.18
N MET A 177 -10.51 11.68 -2.15
CA MET A 177 -11.81 12.34 -2.06
C MET A 177 -12.01 13.04 -0.70
N HIS A 178 -11.62 12.43 0.41
CA HIS A 178 -11.66 13.12 1.71
C HIS A 178 -10.70 14.32 1.75
N PHE A 179 -9.51 14.17 1.17
CA PHE A 179 -8.55 15.27 1.07
C PHE A 179 -9.04 16.41 0.17
N SER A 180 -9.76 16.11 -0.92
CA SER A 180 -10.33 17.15 -1.76
C SER A 180 -11.37 17.99 -1.01
N ARG A 181 -12.17 17.36 -0.14
CA ARG A 181 -13.10 18.07 0.75
C ARG A 181 -12.38 18.96 1.75
N ILE A 182 -11.33 18.44 2.41
CA ILE A 182 -10.52 19.24 3.36
C ILE A 182 -9.90 20.44 2.63
N ALA A 183 -9.34 20.22 1.44
CA ALA A 183 -8.74 21.27 0.64
C ALA A 183 -9.77 22.34 0.24
N GLU A 184 -10.96 21.93 -0.19
CA GLU A 184 -12.04 22.86 -0.55
C GLU A 184 -12.45 23.73 0.63
N ASP A 185 -12.64 23.13 1.82
CA ASP A 185 -12.95 23.90 3.04
C ASP A 185 -11.85 24.93 3.35
N MET A 186 -10.57 24.56 3.23
CA MET A 186 -9.44 25.48 3.45
C MET A 186 -9.37 26.60 2.40
N ILE A 187 -9.65 26.29 1.13
CA ILE A 187 -9.68 27.27 0.04
C ILE A 187 -10.78 28.30 0.31
N LEU A 188 -11.98 27.85 0.69
CA LEU A 188 -13.11 28.73 1.00
C LEU A 188 -12.80 29.61 2.21
N TRP A 189 -12.20 29.07 3.28
CA TRP A 189 -11.88 29.84 4.48
C TRP A 189 -10.72 30.83 4.29
N ALA A 190 -9.81 30.56 3.36
CA ALA A 190 -8.68 31.45 3.04
C ALA A 190 -9.06 32.56 2.04
N SER A 191 -10.28 32.54 1.48
CA SER A 191 -10.76 33.57 0.58
C SER A 191 -10.94 34.92 1.31
N SER A 192 -10.64 36.03 0.59
CA SER A 192 -10.65 37.41 1.12
C SER A 192 -12.05 38.00 1.27
#